data_AF-A0A7V8C4W1-F1
#
_entry.id   AF-A0A7V8C4W1-F1
#
_cell.length_a   1.000
_cell.length_b   1.000
_cell.length_c   1.000
_cell.angle_alpha   90.00
_cell.angle_beta   90.00
_cell.angle_gamma   90.00
#
_symmetry.space_group_name_H-M   'P 1'
#
loop_
_entity.id
_entity.type
_entity.pdbx_description
1 polymer ?
#
loop_
_entity_poly.entity_id
_entity_poly.type
_entity_poly.pdbx_seq_one_letter_code
_entity_poly.pdbx_strand_id
1 'polypeptide(L)'
;MDSFQRLSLVNQFELLAKFEDQNRSYYERKIEILREGYEYHYDDEIWSDLSEPFPKEDSRFVLDVLNMYRDINFSKSKLNLDENQITNSYYTHFGSVAKFSKKSIL
;
A
#
# COMPACT_ATOMS: atom_id res chain seq x y z
N MET A 1 5.41 11.99 19.52
CA MET A 1 5.10 13.09 18.57
C MET A 1 5.44 14.40 19.24
N ASP A 2 6.14 15.33 18.57
CA ASP A 2 6.46 16.64 19.15
C ASP A 2 5.29 17.65 19.03
N SER A 3 5.39 18.78 19.73
CA SER A 3 4.33 19.79 19.76
C SER A 3 4.06 20.44 18.40
N PHE A 4 5.08 20.58 17.54
CA PHE A 4 4.94 21.16 16.21
C PHE A 4 4.18 20.20 15.28
N GLN A 5 4.54 18.92 15.30
CA GLN A 5 3.85 17.85 14.57
C GLN A 5 2.37 17.76 14.99
N ARG A 6 2.12 17.79 16.30
CA ARG A 6 0.75 17.75 16.85
C ARG A 6 -0.08 18.94 16.39
N LEU A 7 0.48 20.15 16.48
CA LEU A 7 -0.18 21.37 15.99
C LEU A 7 -0.44 21.32 14.49
N SER A 8 0.51 20.81 13.70
CA SER A 8 0.35 20.63 12.26
C SER A 8 -0.82 19.69 11.93
N LEU A 9 -0.94 18.55 12.62
CA LEU A 9 -2.05 17.61 12.40
C LEU A 9 -3.40 18.22 12.80
N VAL A 10 -3.47 18.93 13.93
CA VAL A 10 -4.69 19.66 14.32
C VAL A 10 -5.12 20.62 13.22
N ASN A 11 -4.21 21.45 12.71
CA ASN A 11 -4.51 22.40 11.65
C ASN A 11 -5.00 21.71 10.36
N GLN A 12 -4.42 20.56 10.01
CA GLN A 12 -4.83 19.77 8.83
C GLN A 12 -6.25 19.23 9.00
N PHE A 13 -6.59 18.64 10.15
CA PHE A 13 -7.94 18.14 10.42
C PHE A 13 -8.97 19.26 10.51
N GLU A 14 -8.61 20.44 11.04
CA GLU A 14 -9.49 21.61 11.04
C GLU A 14 -9.82 22.11 9.62
N LEU A 15 -8.86 22.05 8.70
CA LEU A 15 -9.12 22.38 7.30
C LEU A 15 -10.05 21.33 6.68
N LEU A 16 -9.78 20.04 6.86
CA LEU A 16 -10.61 18.95 6.32
C LEU A 16 -12.06 19.03 6.83
N ALA A 17 -12.26 19.31 8.12
CA ALA A 17 -13.58 19.51 8.72
C ALA A 17 -14.39 20.66 8.09
N LYS A 18 -13.72 21.64 7.48
CA LYS A 18 -14.36 22.76 6.77
C LYS A 18 -14.73 22.44 5.32
N PHE A 19 -14.04 21.49 4.69
CA PHE A 19 -14.24 21.15 3.28
C PHE A 19 -15.11 19.89 3.07
N GLU A 20 -15.13 18.98 4.05
CA GLU A 20 -15.82 17.70 3.95
C GLU A 20 -16.86 17.51 5.05
N ASP A 21 -18.05 18.09 4.87
CA ASP A 21 -19.13 18.03 5.86
C ASP A 21 -19.57 16.60 6.20
N GLN A 22 -19.48 15.66 5.25
CA GLN A 22 -19.87 14.26 5.47
C GLN A 22 -18.97 13.53 6.48
N ASN A 23 -17.70 13.93 6.57
CA ASN A 23 -16.70 13.32 7.45
C ASN A 23 -16.32 14.23 8.63
N ARG A 24 -17.06 15.32 8.85
CA ARG A 24 -16.71 16.34 9.85
C ARG A 24 -16.50 15.76 11.24
N SER A 25 -17.40 14.88 11.70
CA SER A 25 -17.33 14.25 13.02
C SER A 25 -16.07 13.40 13.21
N TYR A 26 -15.60 12.74 12.14
CA TYR A 26 -14.37 11.97 12.14
C TYR A 26 -13.14 12.90 12.34
N TYR A 27 -13.11 14.05 11.69
CA TYR A 27 -12.04 15.04 11.87
C TYR A 27 -12.09 15.74 13.23
N GLU A 28 -13.28 16.12 13.71
CA GLU A 28 -13.47 16.75 15.03
C GLU A 28 -12.98 15.85 16.17
N ARG A 29 -13.25 14.54 16.09
CA ARG A 29 -12.73 13.57 17.06
C ARG A 29 -11.21 13.53 17.09
N LYS A 30 -10.55 13.52 15.93
CA LYS A 30 -9.07 13.55 15.85
C LYS A 30 -8.51 14.87 16.39
N ILE A 31 -9.17 16.00 16.12
CA ILE A 31 -8.79 17.31 16.67
C ILE A 31 -8.81 17.30 18.20
N GLU A 32 -9.87 16.76 18.81
CA GLU A 32 -9.99 16.65 20.28
C GLU A 32 -8.85 15.80 20.86
N ILE A 33 -8.64 14.60 20.33
CA ILE A 33 -7.58 13.67 20.75
C ILE A 33 -6.20 14.35 20.71
N LEU A 34 -5.91 15.10 19.65
CA LEU A 34 -4.64 15.78 19.47
C LEU A 34 -4.49 17.03 20.35
N ARG A 35 -5.57 17.77 20.61
CA ARG A 35 -5.53 18.98 21.46
C ARG A 35 -5.34 18.64 22.92
N GLU A 36 -6.13 17.70 23.42
CA GLU A 36 -6.09 17.27 24.83
C GLU A 36 -4.91 16.34 25.12
N GLY A 37 -4.31 15.77 24.08
CA GLY A 37 -3.14 14.90 24.23
C GLY A 37 -3.51 13.51 24.74
N TYR A 38 -4.62 12.94 24.27
CA TYR A 38 -5.04 11.59 24.63
C TYR A 38 -4.19 10.53 23.91
N GLU A 39 -2.94 10.37 24.34
CA GLU A 39 -1.95 9.49 23.69
C GLU A 39 -2.42 8.03 23.58
N TYR A 40 -3.25 7.56 24.52
CA TYR A 40 -3.86 6.22 24.47
C TYR A 40 -4.63 5.96 23.16
N HIS A 41 -5.18 6.99 22.53
CA HIS A 41 -5.96 6.87 21.29
C HIS A 41 -5.12 7.04 20.02
N TYR A 42 -3.82 7.34 20.11
CA TYR A 42 -3.06 7.71 18.92
C TYR A 42 -2.95 6.55 17.91
N ASP A 43 -2.69 5.33 18.36
CA ASP A 43 -2.55 4.17 17.47
C ASP A 43 -3.85 3.87 16.72
N ASP A 44 -4.98 3.83 17.42
CA ASP A 44 -6.26 3.43 16.84
C ASP A 44 -7.00 4.58 16.12
N GLU A 45 -6.72 5.84 16.45
CA GLU A 45 -7.48 6.98 15.93
C GLU A 45 -6.67 7.95 15.09
N ILE A 46 -5.35 8.00 15.23
CA ILE A 46 -4.48 8.90 14.45
C ILE A 46 -3.68 8.11 13.42
N TRP A 47 -3.15 6.94 13.78
CA TRP A 47 -2.27 6.14 12.92
C TRP A 47 -2.98 4.99 12.19
N SER A 48 -4.26 4.72 12.49
CA SER A 48 -5.02 3.59 11.92
C SER A 48 -5.04 3.53 10.38
N ASP A 49 -4.93 4.68 9.73
CA ASP A 49 -4.96 4.79 8.27
C ASP A 49 -3.57 4.60 7.64
N LEU A 50 -2.52 4.52 8.47
CA LEU A 50 -1.16 4.23 8.05
C LEU A 50 -0.90 2.74 8.19
N SER A 51 -0.61 2.10 7.07
CA SER A 51 -0.02 0.76 7.08
C SER A 51 1.46 0.84 7.45
N GLU A 52 1.98 -0.26 8.01
CA GLU A 52 3.41 -0.41 8.22
C GLU A 52 4.17 -0.19 6.89
N PRO A 53 5.29 0.57 6.91
CA PRO A 53 6.09 0.79 5.72
C PRO A 53 6.51 -0.54 5.10
N PHE A 54 6.14 -0.74 3.83
CA PHE A 54 6.56 -1.92 3.09
C PHE A 54 8.06 -1.80 2.75
N PRO A 55 8.93 -2.75 3.16
CA PRO A 55 10.37 -2.60 3.00
C PRO A 55 10.79 -2.40 1.55
N LYS A 56 11.86 -1.63 1.36
CA LYS A 56 12.39 -1.33 0.03
C LYS A 56 12.91 -2.58 -0.67
N GLU A 57 13.53 -3.47 0.08
CA GLU A 57 14.08 -4.74 -0.38
C GLU A 57 12.95 -5.65 -0.89
N ASP A 58 11.83 -5.72 -0.17
CA ASP A 58 10.66 -6.50 -0.55
C ASP A 58 9.99 -5.90 -1.80
N SER A 59 9.85 -4.57 -1.83
CA SER A 59 9.41 -3.85 -3.04
C SER A 59 10.29 -4.16 -4.24
N ARG A 60 11.62 -4.18 -4.04
CA ARG A 60 12.60 -4.47 -5.09
C ARG A 60 12.46 -5.90 -5.59
N PHE A 61 12.32 -6.87 -4.69
CA PHE A 61 12.09 -8.26 -5.05
C PHE A 61 10.84 -8.44 -5.93
N VAL A 62 9.71 -7.84 -5.53
CA VAL A 62 8.48 -7.90 -6.32
C VAL A 62 8.70 -7.33 -7.72
N LEU A 63 9.36 -6.17 -7.82
CA LEU A 63 9.67 -5.55 -9.10
C LEU A 63 10.62 -6.40 -9.96
N ASP A 64 11.65 -7.00 -9.37
CA ASP A 64 12.61 -7.86 -10.07
C ASP A 64 11.91 -9.11 -10.64
N VAL A 65 10.98 -9.72 -9.90
CA VAL A 65 10.16 -10.83 -10.39
C VAL A 65 9.26 -10.39 -11.55
N LEU A 66 8.57 -9.25 -11.42
CA LEU A 66 7.72 -8.72 -12.50
C LEU A 66 8.54 -8.39 -13.76
N ASN A 67 9.75 -7.86 -13.58
CA ASN A 67 10.68 -7.57 -14.67
C ASN A 67 11.16 -8.84 -15.34
N MET A 68 11.53 -9.88 -14.58
CA MET A 68 11.90 -11.19 -15.13
C MET A 68 10.81 -11.74 -16.05
N TYR A 69 9.55 -11.73 -15.61
CA TYR A 69 8.43 -12.16 -16.45
C TYR A 69 8.21 -11.27 -17.68
N ARG A 70 8.43 -9.96 -17.56
CA ARG A 70 8.36 -9.03 -18.70
C ARG A 70 9.45 -9.34 -19.73
N ASP A 71 10.68 -9.57 -19.27
CA ASP A 71 11.84 -9.86 -20.12
C ASP A 71 11.70 -11.22 -20.83
N ILE A 72 11.17 -12.23 -20.15
CA ILE A 72 10.83 -13.53 -20.75
C ILE A 72 9.81 -13.34 -21.87
N ASN A 73 8.72 -12.61 -21.63
CA ASN A 73 7.68 -12.38 -22.64
C ASN A 73 8.18 -11.52 -23.81
N PHE A 74 9.00 -10.51 -23.52
CA PHE A 74 9.64 -9.72 -24.56
C PHE A 74 10.54 -10.58 -25.44
N SER A 75 11.43 -11.37 -24.83
CA SER A 75 12.34 -12.26 -25.55
C SER A 75 11.57 -13.26 -26.41
N LYS A 76 10.52 -13.87 -25.86
CA LYS A 76 9.61 -14.76 -26.58
C LYS A 76 8.97 -14.08 -27.80
N SER A 77 8.55 -12.82 -27.71
CA SER A 77 7.99 -12.08 -28.85
C SER A 77 9.00 -11.80 -29.97
N LYS A 78 10.30 -11.87 -29.68
CA LYS A 78 11.39 -11.63 -30.64
C LYS A 78 11.91 -12.90 -31.29
N LEU A 79 11.60 -14.06 -30.72
CA LEU A 79 11.89 -15.33 -31.36
C LEU A 79 10.83 -15.56 -32.44
N ASN A 80 11.25 -15.67 -33.70
CA ASN A 80 10.38 -16.09 -34.82
C ASN A 80 10.06 -17.59 -34.69
N LEU A 81 9.37 -17.95 -33.61
CA LEU A 81 8.98 -19.31 -33.30
C LEU A 81 7.75 -19.62 -34.14
N ASP A 82 7.97 -20.34 -35.25
CA ASP A 82 6.93 -21.17 -35.83
C ASP A 82 6.67 -22.27 -34.79
N GLU A 83 5.56 -22.19 -34.06
CA GLU A 83 4.88 -23.26 -33.32
C GLU A 83 4.28 -22.81 -31.97
N ASN A 84 3.01 -23.18 -31.83
CA ASN A 84 2.06 -22.84 -30.77
C ASN A 84 2.41 -23.30 -29.34
N GLN A 85 3.59 -23.91 -29.12
CA GLN A 85 3.94 -24.55 -27.84
C GLN A 85 4.52 -23.56 -26.81
N ILE A 86 5.35 -22.61 -27.26
CA ILE A 86 5.96 -21.61 -26.36
C ILE A 86 5.01 -20.42 -26.16
N THR A 87 4.24 -20.05 -27.19
CA THR A 87 3.27 -18.93 -27.20
C THR A 87 2.16 -19.08 -26.15
N ASN A 88 1.64 -20.29 -25.92
CA ASN A 88 0.55 -20.55 -24.97
C ASN A 88 0.98 -21.09 -23.60
N SER A 89 2.26 -21.00 -23.25
CA SER A 89 2.76 -21.54 -21.97
C SER A 89 2.29 -20.72 -20.75
N TYR A 90 1.59 -21.37 -19.82
CA TYR A 90 1.23 -20.80 -18.51
C TYR A 90 2.46 -20.36 -17.69
N TYR A 91 3.62 -20.97 -17.95
CA TYR A 91 4.85 -20.73 -17.18
C TYR A 91 5.52 -19.39 -17.50
N THR A 92 5.15 -18.71 -18.60
CA THR A 92 5.70 -17.39 -18.94
C THR A 92 4.83 -16.24 -18.45
N HIS A 93 3.77 -16.53 -17.69
CA HIS A 93 2.82 -15.52 -17.21
C HIS A 93 2.92 -15.39 -15.69
N PHE A 94 2.96 -14.14 -15.21
CA PHE A 94 2.90 -13.87 -13.78
C PHE A 94 1.46 -14.08 -13.27
N GLY A 95 1.25 -15.12 -12.47
CA GLY A 95 -0.07 -15.60 -12.07
C GLY A 95 -0.76 -14.88 -10.92
N SER A 96 -0.24 -13.73 -10.46
CA SER A 96 -0.62 -12.95 -9.26
C SER A 96 -0.06 -13.46 -7.92
N VAL A 97 0.04 -12.52 -6.96
CA VAL A 97 0.54 -12.75 -5.60
C VAL A 97 -0.50 -13.43 -4.69
N ALA A 98 -1.79 -13.34 -5.02
CA ALA A 98 -2.88 -13.89 -4.21
C ALA A 98 -2.83 -15.42 -4.03
N LYS A 99 -2.14 -16.15 -4.92
CA LYS A 99 -1.95 -17.60 -4.81
C LYS A 99 -0.88 -18.01 -3.79
N PHE A 100 -0.02 -17.10 -3.35
CA PHE A 100 1.07 -17.41 -2.41
C PHE A 100 0.70 -17.20 -0.94
N SER A 101 -0.44 -16.57 -0.64
CA SER A 101 -0.88 -16.27 0.74
C SER A 101 -1.53 -17.46 1.47
N LYS A 102 -1.91 -18.55 0.79
CA LYS A 102 -2.56 -19.71 1.41
C LYS A 102 -1.62 -20.84 1.86
N LYS A 103 -0.41 -20.50 2.35
CA LYS A 103 0.40 -21.48 3.09
C LYS A 103 1.26 -20.82 4.16
N SER A 104 0.63 -20.45 5.27
CA SER A 104 1.21 -20.54 6.62
C SER A 104 0.15 -20.30 7.70
N ILE A 105 -0.08 -21.35 8.51
CA ILE A 105 -0.50 -21.35 9.93
C ILE A 105 -1.99 -20.96 10.16
N LEU A 106 -2.92 -21.81 10.63
CA LEU A 106 -2.91 -23.06 11.43
C LEU A 106 -3.68 -24.20 10.72
#